data_AF-A0A9W6SFN6-F1
#
_entry.id   AF-A0A9W6SFN6-F1
#
_cell.length_a   1.000
_cell.length_b   1.000
_cell.length_c   1.000
_cell.angle_alpha   90.00
_cell.angle_beta   90.00
_cell.angle_gamma   90.00
#
_symmetry.space_group_name_H-M   'P 1'
#
loop_
_entity.id
_entity.type
_entity.pdbx_description
1 polymer ?
#
loop_
_entity_poly.entity_id
_entity_poly.type
_entity_poly.pdbx_seq_one_letter_code
_entity_poly.pdbx_strand_id
1 'polypeptide(L)'
;MLVVASEIREHPGISVGEIATRTGFPQSKVSACVARLREAGAIVTATDPADRRRLLIHPAPEASTRVAEIRAVSVDRAIGTALGTDDPERVAEVVNALRLLADRLSPTAH
;
A
#
# COMPACT_ATOMS: atom_id res chain seq x y z
N MET A 1 -5.00 -7.48 3.98
CA MET A 1 -4.76 -6.63 2.80
C MET A 1 -3.45 -5.87 2.92
N LEU A 2 -3.15 -5.24 4.06
CA LEU A 2 -1.89 -4.50 4.29
C LEU A 2 -0.63 -5.30 3.97
N VAL A 3 -0.53 -6.55 4.45
CA VAL A 3 0.62 -7.43 4.15
C VAL A 3 0.80 -7.64 2.65
N VAL A 4 -0.27 -7.99 1.92
CA VAL A 4 -0.23 -8.17 0.45
C VAL A 4 0.15 -6.88 -0.26
N ALA A 5 -0.36 -5.73 0.18
CA ALA A 5 0.00 -4.44 -0.39
C ALA A 5 1.46 -4.06 -0.09
N SER A 6 2.01 -4.45 1.06
CA SER A 6 3.44 -4.27 1.37
C SER A 6 4.31 -5.11 0.46
N GLU A 7 4.00 -6.39 0.29
CA GLU A 7 4.75 -7.29 -0.60
C GLU A 7 4.84 -6.75 -2.03
N ILE A 8 3.74 -6.21 -2.57
CA ILE A 8 3.70 -5.63 -3.92
C ILE A 8 4.55 -4.35 -4.02
N ARG A 9 4.58 -3.52 -2.96
CA ARG A 9 5.42 -2.31 -2.92
C ARG A 9 6.90 -2.64 -2.81
N GLU A 10 7.24 -3.62 -1.98
CA GLU A 10 8.61 -4.05 -1.74
C GLU A 10 9.16 -4.86 -2.92
N HIS A 11 8.30 -5.57 -3.66
CA HIS A 11 8.67 -6.42 -4.79
C HIS A 11 7.80 -6.12 -6.03
N PRO A 12 8.01 -4.98 -6.71
CA PRO A 12 7.27 -4.68 -7.94
C PRO A 12 7.48 -5.76 -9.00
N GLY A 13 6.39 -6.24 -9.60
CA GLY A 13 6.39 -7.33 -10.56
C GLY A 13 6.19 -8.71 -9.93
N ILE A 14 5.98 -8.81 -8.61
CA ILE A 14 5.68 -10.07 -7.94
C ILE A 14 4.35 -10.68 -8.43
N SER A 15 4.29 -12.01 -8.53
CA SER A 15 3.07 -12.75 -8.87
C SER A 15 2.23 -13.09 -7.64
N VAL A 16 0.94 -13.42 -7.86
CA VAL A 16 0.04 -13.91 -6.80
C VAL A 16 0.63 -15.13 -6.08
N GLY A 17 1.24 -16.05 -6.83
CA GLY A 17 1.83 -17.27 -6.27
C GLY A 17 3.01 -16.96 -5.35
N GLU A 18 3.89 -16.05 -5.76
CA GLU A 18 5.03 -15.63 -4.93
C GLU A 18 4.58 -14.91 -3.66
N ILE A 19 3.57 -14.03 -3.73
CA ILE A 19 2.98 -13.41 -2.53
C ILE A 19 2.41 -14.48 -1.59
N ALA A 20 1.69 -15.48 -2.12
CA ALA A 20 1.12 -16.56 -1.31
C ALA A 20 2.21 -17.36 -0.60
N THR A 21 3.28 -17.71 -1.31
CA THR A 21 4.44 -18.41 -0.74
C THR A 21 5.13 -17.58 0.35
N ARG A 22 5.37 -16.28 0.12
CA ARG A 22 6.09 -15.42 1.06
C ARG A 22 5.28 -15.07 2.31
N THR A 23 3.97 -14.88 2.17
CA THR A 23 3.08 -14.51 3.27
C THR A 23 2.49 -15.70 4.02
N GLY A 24 2.62 -16.92 3.46
CA GLY A 24 1.97 -18.12 3.96
C GLY A 24 0.43 -18.10 3.82
N PHE A 25 -0.13 -17.14 3.08
CA PHE A 25 -1.57 -17.04 2.88
C PHE A 25 -2.07 -17.97 1.76
N PRO A 26 -3.31 -18.47 1.86
CA PRO A 26 -3.93 -19.19 0.76
C PRO A 26 -3.98 -18.33 -0.51
N GLN A 27 -3.68 -18.95 -1.66
CA GLN A 27 -3.66 -18.24 -2.95
C GLN A 27 -4.99 -17.53 -3.26
N SER A 28 -6.13 -18.14 -2.91
CA SER A 28 -7.46 -17.51 -3.07
C SER A 28 -7.62 -16.22 -2.26
N LYS A 29 -7.03 -16.15 -1.06
CA LYS A 29 -7.04 -14.96 -0.20
C LYS A 29 -6.17 -13.84 -0.79
N VAL A 30 -5.02 -14.20 -1.35
CA VAL A 30 -4.13 -13.26 -2.05
C VAL A 30 -4.83 -12.73 -3.30
N SER A 31 -5.39 -13.59 -4.15
CA SER A 31 -6.15 -13.19 -5.33
C SER A 31 -7.29 -12.22 -5.00
N ALA A 32 -8.05 -12.49 -3.94
CA ALA A 32 -9.12 -11.60 -3.50
C ALA A 32 -8.61 -10.23 -3.01
N CYS A 33 -7.44 -10.18 -2.35
CA CYS A 33 -6.81 -8.92 -1.97
C CYS A 33 -6.31 -8.14 -3.20
N VAL A 34 -5.68 -8.83 -4.16
CA VAL A 34 -5.19 -8.23 -5.41
C VAL A 34 -6.36 -7.68 -6.23
N ALA A 35 -7.46 -8.41 -6.36
CA ALA A 35 -8.65 -7.93 -7.06
C ALA A 35 -9.18 -6.62 -6.45
N ARG A 36 -9.31 -6.56 -5.11
CA ARG A 36 -9.75 -5.34 -4.41
C ARG A 36 -8.76 -4.18 -4.54
N LEU A 37 -7.46 -4.46 -4.48
CA LEU A 37 -6.43 -3.43 -4.67
C LEU A 37 -6.46 -2.86 -6.10
N ARG A 38 -6.70 -3.72 -7.10
CA ARG A 38 -6.85 -3.30 -8.50
C ARG A 38 -8.11 -2.47 -8.70
N GLU A 39 -9.23 -2.89 -8.13
CA GLU A 39 -10.50 -2.14 -8.15
C GLU A 39 -10.37 -0.77 -7.49
N ALA A 40 -9.59 -0.67 -6.41
CA ALA A 40 -9.26 0.58 -5.75
C ALA A 40 -8.20 1.43 -6.49
N GLY A 41 -7.69 0.97 -7.64
CA GLY A 41 -6.65 1.65 -8.41
C GLY A 41 -5.27 1.71 -7.73
N ALA A 42 -5.04 0.90 -6.70
CA ALA A 42 -3.79 0.90 -5.93
C ALA A 42 -2.66 0.11 -6.61
N ILE A 43 -2.99 -0.75 -7.57
CA ILE A 43 -2.05 -1.60 -8.31
C ILE A 43 -2.42 -1.69 -9.78
N VAL A 44 -1.43 -2.03 -10.60
CA VAL A 44 -1.61 -2.41 -12.02
C VAL A 44 -1.04 -3.81 -12.23
N THR A 45 -1.59 -4.52 -13.22
CA THR A 45 -1.16 -5.89 -13.54
C THR A 45 -0.74 -5.97 -15.00
N ALA A 46 0.40 -6.61 -15.27
CA ALA A 46 0.91 -6.85 -16.62
C ALA A 46 1.15 -8.34 -16.83
N THR A 47 1.03 -8.81 -18.07
CA THR A 47 1.42 -10.18 -18.42
C THR A 47 2.95 -10.27 -18.46
N ASP A 48 3.51 -11.35 -17.90
CA ASP A 48 4.94 -11.61 -17.96
C ASP A 48 5.38 -11.89 -19.42
N PRO A 49 6.34 -11.13 -19.98
CA PRO A 49 6.83 -11.34 -21.34
C PRO A 49 7.59 -12.67 -21.51
N ALA A 50 8.15 -13.25 -20.45
CA ALA A 50 8.85 -14.53 -20.47
C ALA A 50 7.90 -15.74 -20.31
N ASP A 51 6.79 -15.57 -19.59
CA ASP A 51 5.74 -16.57 -19.44
C ASP A 51 4.34 -15.94 -19.45
N ARG A 52 3.63 -16.05 -20.58
CA ARG A 52 2.28 -15.45 -20.73
C ARG A 52 1.24 -16.00 -19.73
N ARG A 53 1.53 -17.10 -19.04
CA ARG A 53 0.64 -17.66 -18.00
C ARG A 53 0.80 -16.95 -16.66
N ARG A 54 1.84 -16.14 -16.48
CA ARG A 54 2.11 -15.37 -15.25
C ARG A 54 1.63 -13.93 -15.39
N LEU A 55 1.01 -13.44 -14.32
CA LEU A 55 0.56 -12.06 -14.18
C LEU A 55 1.43 -11.38 -13.12
N LEU A 56 2.17 -10.36 -13.54
CA LEU A 56 3.04 -9.55 -12.69
C LEU A 56 2.24 -8.39 -12.12
N ILE A 57 2.41 -8.12 -10.82
CA ILE A 57 1.67 -7.10 -10.10
C ILE A 57 2.62 -5.97 -9.73
N HIS A 58 2.25 -4.74 -10.08
CA HIS A 58 3.02 -3.54 -9.77
C HIS A 58 2.17 -2.57 -8.94
N PRO A 59 2.78 -1.78 -8.05
CA PRO A 59 2.13 -0.59 -7.51
C PRO A 59 1.61 0.29 -8.64
N ALA A 60 0.46 0.92 -8.46
CA ALA A 60 0.03 1.93 -9.42
C ALA A 60 1.08 3.07 -9.41
N PRO A 61 1.49 3.59 -10.59
CA PRO A 61 2.35 4.76 -10.65
C PRO A 61 1.69 5.87 -9.85
N GLU A 62 2.46 6.52 -8.97
CA GLU A 62 1.97 7.36 -7.89
C GLU A 62 0.83 8.28 -8.36
N ALA A 63 -0.27 8.21 -7.62
CA ALA A 63 -1.45 9.01 -7.89
C ALA A 63 -1.02 10.48 -8.00
N SER A 64 -1.45 11.14 -9.08
CA SER A 64 -1.04 12.52 -9.41
C SER A 64 -1.01 13.43 -8.19
N THR A 65 -0.17 14.47 -8.20
CA THR A 65 0.01 15.42 -7.08
C THR A 65 -1.32 15.84 -6.43
N ARG A 66 -2.37 16.06 -7.22
CA ARG A 66 -3.72 16.37 -6.75
C ARG A 66 -4.36 15.26 -5.91
N VAL A 67 -4.21 14.00 -6.30
CA VAL A 67 -4.70 12.86 -5.52
C VAL A 67 -3.88 12.67 -4.25
N ALA A 68 -2.57 12.93 -4.29
CA ALA A 68 -1.73 12.92 -3.10
C ALA A 68 -2.17 13.97 -2.07
N GLU A 69 -2.45 15.19 -2.51
CA GLU A 69 -2.99 16.27 -1.67
C GLU A 69 -4.34 15.91 -1.05
N ILE A 70 -5.28 15.38 -1.85
CA ILE A 70 -6.59 14.94 -1.35
C ILE A 70 -6.45 13.85 -0.28
N ARG A 71 -5.55 12.88 -0.51
CA ARG A 71 -5.30 11.81 0.47
C ARG A 71 -4.68 12.37 1.75
N ALA A 72 -3.72 13.29 1.67
CA ALA A 72 -3.14 13.93 2.84
C ALA A 72 -4.22 14.61 3.71
N VAL A 73 -5.08 15.43 3.08
CA VAL A 73 -6.22 16.07 3.77
C VAL A 73 -7.14 15.04 4.42
N SER A 74 -7.41 13.91 3.75
CA SER A 74 -8.26 12.84 4.32
C SER A 74 -7.63 12.14 5.53
N VAL A 75 -6.30 11.97 5.53
CA VAL A 75 -5.54 11.37 6.64
C VAL A 75 -5.53 12.32 7.83
N ASP A 76 -5.22 13.59 7.61
CA ASP A 76 -5.19 14.61 8.66
C ASP A 76 -6.57 14.72 9.34
N ARG A 77 -7.65 14.69 8.56
CA ARG A 77 -9.03 14.67 9.08
C ARG A 77 -9.34 13.42 9.91
N ALA A 78 -8.90 12.25 9.46
CA ALA A 78 -9.11 11.01 10.19
C ALA A 78 -8.35 11.02 11.53
N ILE A 79 -7.15 11.59 11.56
CA ILE A 79 -6.34 11.75 12.77
C ILE A 79 -6.97 12.76 13.72
N GLY A 80 -7.41 13.93 13.23
CA GLY A 80 -8.13 14.91 14.04
C GLY A 80 -9.39 14.32 14.69
N THR A 81 -10.16 13.54 13.92
CA THR A 81 -11.33 12.81 14.43
C THR A 81 -10.95 11.83 15.54
N ALA A 82 -9.88 11.06 15.38
CA ALA A 82 -9.41 10.10 16.39
C ALA A 82 -8.87 10.78 17.65
N LEU A 83 -8.24 11.94 17.51
CA LEU A 83 -7.72 12.76 18.61
C LEU A 83 -8.80 13.62 19.29
N GLY A 84 -9.99 13.73 18.71
CA GLY A 84 -11.06 14.61 19.17
C GLY A 84 -10.69 16.10 19.07
N THR A 85 -9.90 16.47 18.06
CA THR A 85 -9.41 17.84 17.87
C THR A 85 -9.40 18.24 16.40
N ASP A 86 -9.71 19.52 16.15
CA ASP A 86 -9.55 20.15 14.84
C ASP A 86 -8.29 21.03 14.78
N ASP A 87 -7.45 21.00 15.82
CA ASP A 87 -6.20 21.76 15.88
C ASP A 87 -5.17 21.18 14.88
N PRO A 88 -4.81 21.94 13.81
CA PRO A 88 -3.91 21.45 12.77
C PRO A 88 -2.49 21.23 13.28
N GLU A 89 -2.02 21.97 14.30
CA GLU A 89 -0.67 21.78 14.85
C GLU A 89 -0.58 20.44 15.57
N ARG A 90 -1.59 20.13 16.40
CA ARG A 90 -1.67 18.86 17.14
C ARG A 90 -1.82 17.66 16.21
N VAL A 91 -2.57 17.79 15.12
CA VAL A 91 -2.66 16.75 14.09
C VAL A 91 -1.31 16.56 13.38
N ALA A 92 -0.63 17.65 13.01
CA ALA A 92 0.66 17.59 12.36
C ALA A 92 1.75 16.94 13.24
N GLU A 93 1.75 17.22 14.55
CA GLU A 93 2.64 16.57 15.51
C GLU A 93 2.47 15.04 15.50
N VAL A 94 1.22 14.56 15.55
CA VAL A 94 0.94 13.12 15.54
C VAL A 94 1.31 12.49 14.20
N VAL A 95 1.00 13.15 13.08
CA VAL A 95 1.43 12.69 11.74
C VAL A 95 2.95 12.54 11.67
N ASN A 96 3.69 13.54 12.16
CA ASN A 96 5.16 13.50 12.16
C ASN A 96 5.70 12.41 13.07
N ALA A 97 5.11 12.18 14.24
CA ALA A 97 5.48 11.07 15.12
C ALA A 97 5.20 9.71 14.45
N LEU A 98 4.07 9.54 13.78
CA LEU A 98 3.73 8.30 13.06
C LEU A 98 4.68 8.06 11.88
N ARG A 99 5.05 9.10 11.12
CA ARG A 99 6.06 9.01 10.05
C ARG A 99 7.41 8.58 10.60
N LEU A 100 7.86 9.21 11.68
CA LEU A 100 9.10 8.83 12.35
C LEU A 100 9.10 7.35 12.76
N LEU A 101 8.00 6.87 13.36
CA LEU A 101 7.88 5.46 13.72
C LEU A 101 7.87 4.54 12.50
N ALA A 102 7.15 4.91 11.44
CA ALA A 102 7.10 4.15 10.20
C ALA A 102 8.50 4.02 9.56
N ASP A 103 9.27 5.11 9.50
CA ASP A 103 10.63 5.11 8.96
C ASP A 103 11.58 4.23 9.77
N ARG A 104 11.40 4.15 11.10
CA ARG A 104 12.24 3.34 11.99
C ARG A 104 11.85 1.87 12.05
N LEU A 105 10.58 1.56 11.80
CA LEU A 105 10.02 0.20 11.86
C LEU A 105 9.92 -0.47 10.49
N SER A 106 10.05 0.29 9.41
CA SER A 106 10.17 -0.29 8.08
C SER A 106 11.45 -1.13 8.03
N PRO A 107 11.39 -2.41 7.62
CA PRO A 107 12.59 -3.22 7.50
C PRO A 107 13.50 -2.53 6.48
N THR A 108 14.61 -1.99 6.97
CA THR A 108 15.67 -1.47 6.12
C THR A 108 16.09 -2.61 5.22
N ALA A 109 15.79 -2.52 3.92
CA ALA A 109 16.41 -3.37 2.93
C ALA A 109 17.92 -3.11 3.02
N HIS A 110 18.64 -4.02 3.64
CA HIS A 110 20.09 -4.14 3.62
C HIS A 110 20.41 -5.50 3.02
#